data_AF-A0A9P7UX89-F1
#
_entry.id   AF-A0A9P7UX89-F1
#
_cell.length_a   1.000
_cell.length_b   1.000
_cell.length_c   1.000
_cell.angle_alpha   90.00
_cell.angle_beta   90.00
_cell.angle_gamma   90.00
#
_symmetry.space_group_name_H-M   'P 1'
#
loop_
_entity.id
_entity.type
_entity.pdbx_description
1 polymer ?
#
loop_
_entity_poly.entity_id
_entity_poly.type
_entity_poly.pdbx_seq_one_letter_code
_entity_poly.pdbx_strand_id
1 'polypeptide(L)'
;MTRFNLALVYIFLAAWSVNVSQSVPLPRASTDTGTVIPLSQASNGTSGNHGNTTTTTTTGNTNSTAIKTDSLQCNIARAVIITDLGETNALLQQIDTSNSQTLATAVSRAREGVQTAGEGIKGILTALISGTTPPADGRKVVDQGLGTTLQALTGLNSTDTGVTNALNKLKDAIAAGDEVVATCR
;
A
#
# COMPACT_ATOMS: atom_id res chain seq x y z
N MET A 1 -2.88 -0.44 -26.07
CA MET A 1 -3.67 -1.22 -25.10
C MET A 1 -2.98 -2.55 -24.86
N THR A 2 -1.94 -2.55 -24.03
CA THR A 2 -1.30 -3.77 -23.54
C THR A 2 -2.31 -4.38 -22.58
N ARG A 3 -2.88 -5.54 -22.92
CA ARG A 3 -3.72 -6.33 -22.02
C ARG A 3 -2.79 -6.83 -20.91
N PHE A 4 -2.61 -5.99 -19.90
CA PHE A 4 -2.05 -6.42 -18.63
C PHE A 4 -2.87 -7.62 -18.21
N ASN A 5 -2.21 -8.74 -17.92
CA ASN A 5 -2.85 -10.03 -17.81
C ASN A 5 -3.75 -10.00 -16.58
N LEU A 6 -4.98 -9.53 -16.77
CA LEU A 6 -5.96 -9.25 -15.74
C LEU A 6 -6.20 -10.52 -14.92
N ALA A 7 -6.04 -11.68 -15.55
CA ALA A 7 -6.07 -12.98 -14.90
C ALA A 7 -4.99 -13.14 -13.82
N LEU A 8 -3.75 -12.69 -14.04
CA LEU A 8 -2.67 -12.80 -13.03
C LEU A 8 -2.94 -11.90 -11.82
N VAL A 9 -3.37 -10.66 -12.07
CA VAL A 9 -3.75 -9.72 -11.00
C VAL A 9 -4.98 -10.24 -10.25
N TYR A 10 -5.96 -10.81 -10.97
CA TYR A 10 -7.17 -11.39 -10.39
C TYR A 10 -6.88 -12.66 -9.59
N ILE A 11 -5.98 -13.54 -10.06
CA ILE A 11 -5.53 -14.73 -9.33
C ILE A 11 -4.81 -14.30 -8.03
N PHE A 12 -3.97 -13.27 -8.09
CA PHE A 12 -3.33 -12.72 -6.90
C PHE A 12 -4.34 -12.09 -5.93
N LEU A 13 -5.30 -11.29 -6.42
CA LEU A 13 -6.37 -10.74 -5.59
C LEU A 13 -7.29 -11.81 -4.99
N ALA A 14 -7.58 -12.88 -5.74
CA ALA A 14 -8.35 -14.01 -5.27
C ALA A 14 -7.58 -14.81 -4.20
N ALA A 15 -6.29 -15.09 -4.42
CA ALA A 15 -5.42 -15.74 -3.44
C ALA A 15 -5.25 -14.88 -2.17
N TRP A 16 -5.12 -13.56 -2.32
CA TRP A 16 -5.04 -12.62 -1.21
C TRP A 16 -6.36 -12.57 -0.40
N SER A 17 -7.51 -12.57 -1.09
CA SER A 17 -8.84 -12.58 -0.44
C SER A 17 -9.10 -13.85 0.38
N VAL A 18 -8.59 -15.01 -0.08
CA VAL A 18 -8.70 -16.28 0.66
C VAL A 18 -7.82 -16.28 1.91
N ASN A 19 -6.65 -15.65 1.89
CA ASN A 19 -5.74 -15.64 3.05
C ASN A 19 -6.14 -14.60 4.12
N VAL A 20 -6.82 -13.50 3.75
CA VAL A 20 -7.29 -12.45 4.68
C VAL A 20 -8.47 -12.90 5.55
N SER A 21 -9.23 -13.92 5.13
CA SER A 21 -10.43 -14.38 5.85
C SER A 21 -10.14 -15.18 7.14
N GLN A 22 -8.87 -15.43 7.48
CA GLN A 22 -8.48 -16.11 8.73
C GLN A 22 -8.18 -15.12 9.87
N SER A 23 -8.99 -14.05 9.98
CA SER A 23 -8.87 -13.06 11.06
C SER A 23 -9.01 -13.76 12.41
N VAL A 24 -7.89 -13.86 13.13
CA VAL A 24 -7.83 -14.29 14.52
C VAL A 24 -8.75 -13.37 15.33
N PRO A 25 -9.61 -13.89 16.21
CA PRO A 25 -10.46 -13.05 17.05
C PRO A 25 -9.58 -12.11 17.89
N LEU A 26 -9.79 -10.80 17.71
CA LEU A 26 -9.18 -9.74 18.51
C LEU A 26 -9.45 -10.01 20.01
N PRO A 27 -8.44 -9.94 20.90
CA PRO A 27 -8.72 -9.84 22.32
C PRO A 27 -9.47 -8.53 22.58
N ARG A 28 -10.66 -8.63 23.19
CA ARG A 28 -11.49 -7.49 23.59
C ARG A 28 -10.65 -6.55 24.45
N ALA A 29 -10.38 -5.35 23.94
CA ALA A 29 -9.84 -4.27 24.74
C ALA A 29 -10.84 -3.93 25.85
N SER A 30 -10.40 -4.08 27.11
CA SER A 30 -11.11 -3.56 28.27
C SER A 30 -11.26 -2.04 28.13
N THR A 31 -12.50 -1.58 28.17
CA THR A 31 -12.87 -0.18 28.32
C THR A 31 -12.35 0.34 29.65
N ASP A 32 -11.33 1.20 29.61
CA ASP A 32 -11.02 2.07 30.75
C ASP A 32 -11.32 3.52 30.37
N THR A 33 -12.02 4.18 31.29
CA THR A 33 -12.70 5.46 31.10
C THR A 33 -11.76 6.56 31.56
N GLY A 34 -11.40 7.51 30.69
CA GLY A 34 -10.46 8.57 31.05
C GLY A 34 -10.53 9.82 30.17
N THR A 35 -11.38 10.76 30.58
CA THR A 35 -11.21 12.22 30.51
C THR A 35 -11.00 12.89 29.15
N VAL A 36 -12.08 13.50 28.66
CA VAL A 36 -12.13 14.53 27.61
C VAL A 36 -11.43 15.82 28.05
N ILE A 37 -10.51 16.31 27.22
CA ILE A 37 -10.00 17.70 27.24
C ILE A 37 -10.41 18.36 25.91
N PRO A 38 -11.08 19.53 25.92
CA PRO A 38 -11.56 20.17 24.70
C PRO A 38 -10.43 20.84 23.91
N LEU A 39 -10.43 20.61 22.60
CA LEU A 39 -9.55 21.25 21.63
C LEU A 39 -10.15 22.60 21.21
N SER A 40 -9.44 23.68 21.53
CA SER A 40 -9.78 25.05 21.18
C SER A 40 -9.64 25.31 19.68
N GLN A 41 -10.69 25.89 19.11
CA GLN A 41 -10.78 26.42 17.75
C GLN A 41 -9.77 27.56 17.51
N ALA A 42 -9.13 27.54 16.34
CA ALA A 42 -8.62 28.73 15.68
C ALA A 42 -8.94 28.67 14.19
N SER A 43 -9.94 29.44 13.81
CA SER A 43 -10.24 29.93 12.46
C SER A 43 -9.12 30.82 11.92
N ASN A 44 -8.87 30.83 10.61
CA ASN A 44 -9.14 31.98 9.72
C ASN A 44 -8.42 31.90 8.34
N GLY A 45 -9.15 32.26 7.28
CA GLY A 45 -8.67 32.82 5.99
C GLY A 45 -8.02 31.87 4.96
N THR A 46 -8.14 32.03 3.64
CA THR A 46 -8.71 33.09 2.81
C THR A 46 -8.82 32.59 1.35
N SER A 47 -9.94 32.95 0.72
CA SER A 47 -10.22 33.22 -0.70
C SER A 47 -9.07 33.20 -1.74
N GLY A 48 -9.33 32.63 -2.93
CA GLY A 48 -8.61 32.98 -4.16
C GLY A 48 -8.83 32.08 -5.39
N ASN A 49 -9.72 32.51 -6.29
CA ASN A 49 -9.73 32.34 -7.76
C ASN A 49 -9.43 30.96 -8.41
N HIS A 50 -10.48 30.34 -8.98
CA HIS A 50 -10.36 29.39 -10.08
C HIS A 50 -10.69 30.07 -11.41
N GLY A 51 -9.63 30.34 -12.19
CA GLY A 51 -9.74 30.69 -13.59
C GLY A 51 -8.42 30.38 -14.27
N ASN A 52 -8.33 29.22 -14.94
CA ASN A 52 -7.78 29.15 -16.30
C ASN A 52 -8.03 27.77 -16.91
N THR A 53 -8.92 27.74 -17.90
CA THR A 53 -9.05 26.68 -18.89
C THR A 53 -7.90 26.83 -19.88
N THR A 54 -6.83 26.04 -19.73
CA THR A 54 -5.84 25.87 -20.80
C THR A 54 -5.96 24.47 -21.37
N THR A 55 -6.84 24.37 -22.36
CA THR A 55 -6.82 23.35 -23.41
C THR A 55 -5.52 23.50 -24.20
N THR A 56 -4.50 22.68 -23.89
CA THR A 56 -3.36 22.49 -24.79
C THR A 56 -3.63 21.24 -25.62
N THR A 57 -4.23 21.47 -26.78
CA THR A 57 -4.23 20.55 -27.91
C THR A 57 -2.79 20.38 -28.39
N THR A 58 -2.13 19.28 -28.00
CA THR A 58 -0.87 18.86 -28.65
C THR A 58 -1.19 17.74 -29.62
N THR A 59 -1.53 18.13 -30.85
CA THR A 59 -1.45 17.28 -32.04
C THR A 59 0.00 17.32 -32.53
N GLY A 60 0.68 16.17 -32.59
CA GLY A 60 1.96 16.10 -33.32
C GLY A 60 2.87 14.91 -32.99
N ASN A 61 2.81 13.89 -33.86
CA ASN A 61 3.87 12.96 -34.24
C ASN A 61 4.48 11.98 -33.20
N THR A 62 3.99 10.74 -33.28
CA THR A 62 4.77 9.49 -33.42
C THR A 62 6.25 9.52 -32.98
N ASN A 63 6.48 9.21 -31.71
CA ASN A 63 7.53 8.27 -31.35
C ASN A 63 6.97 7.25 -30.35
N SER A 64 6.20 6.30 -30.89
CA SER A 64 5.39 5.31 -30.17
C SER A 64 6.22 4.19 -29.49
N THR A 65 7.48 4.46 -29.18
CA THR A 65 8.43 3.54 -28.55
C THR A 65 8.79 3.95 -27.12
N ALA A 66 8.70 5.24 -26.76
CA ALA A 66 8.93 5.72 -25.38
C ALA A 66 7.67 5.52 -24.49
N ILE A 67 6.48 5.87 -24.98
CA ILE A 67 5.21 5.77 -24.21
C ILE A 67 4.82 4.31 -23.89
N LYS A 68 5.31 3.32 -24.66
CA LYS A 68 4.98 1.90 -24.44
C LYS A 68 5.84 1.24 -23.37
N THR A 69 7.14 1.56 -23.32
CA THR A 69 8.06 1.04 -22.29
C THR A 69 7.70 1.59 -20.92
N ASP A 70 7.30 2.85 -20.85
CA ASP A 70 6.85 3.49 -19.61
C ASP A 70 5.63 2.75 -19.07
N SER A 71 4.62 2.46 -19.91
CA SER A 71 3.45 1.71 -19.46
C SER A 71 3.78 0.28 -19.00
N LEU A 72 4.74 -0.41 -19.64
CA LEU A 72 5.06 -1.80 -19.32
C LEU A 72 5.88 -1.90 -18.04
N GLN A 73 6.94 -1.09 -17.89
CA GLN A 73 7.75 -1.03 -16.68
C GLN A 73 6.90 -0.61 -15.48
N CYS A 74 6.01 0.36 -15.67
CA CYS A 74 5.08 0.78 -14.64
C CYS A 74 4.13 -0.31 -14.19
N ASN A 75 3.62 -1.09 -15.12
CA ASN A 75 2.76 -2.19 -14.75
C ASN A 75 3.55 -3.35 -14.10
N ILE A 76 4.81 -3.59 -14.52
CA ILE A 76 5.71 -4.55 -13.84
C ILE A 76 5.98 -4.10 -12.41
N ALA A 77 6.40 -2.85 -12.19
CA ALA A 77 6.68 -2.33 -10.86
C ALA A 77 5.45 -2.39 -9.94
N ARG A 78 4.25 -2.09 -10.48
CA ARG A 78 2.98 -2.31 -9.74
C ARG A 78 2.74 -3.77 -9.37
N ALA A 79 3.08 -4.71 -10.24
CA ALA A 79 2.97 -6.14 -9.95
C ALA A 79 4.01 -6.62 -8.92
N VAL A 80 5.22 -6.05 -8.96
CA VAL A 80 6.29 -6.29 -7.97
C VAL A 80 5.82 -5.87 -6.58
N ILE A 81 5.27 -4.66 -6.43
CA ILE A 81 4.72 -4.20 -5.14
C ILE A 81 3.68 -5.18 -4.56
N ILE A 82 2.75 -5.66 -5.39
CA ILE A 82 1.72 -6.63 -4.96
C ILE A 82 2.35 -7.95 -4.54
N THR A 83 3.36 -8.41 -5.30
CA THR A 83 4.06 -9.67 -5.04
C THR A 83 4.86 -9.57 -3.73
N ASP A 84 5.66 -8.53 -3.56
CA ASP A 84 6.48 -8.30 -2.38
C ASP A 84 5.63 -8.11 -1.12
N LEU A 85 4.50 -7.38 -1.21
CA LEU A 85 3.55 -7.29 -0.09
C LEU A 85 2.94 -8.66 0.28
N GLY A 86 2.65 -9.48 -0.72
CA GLY A 86 2.20 -10.86 -0.52
C GLY A 86 3.25 -11.70 0.19
N GLU A 87 4.51 -11.62 -0.25
CA GLU A 87 5.65 -12.30 0.37
C GLU A 87 5.93 -11.79 1.78
N THR A 88 5.88 -10.48 2.03
CA THR A 88 5.97 -9.89 3.37
C THR A 88 4.91 -10.49 4.28
N ASN A 89 3.65 -10.53 3.86
CA ASN A 89 2.58 -11.13 4.68
C ASN A 89 2.78 -12.63 4.92
N ALA A 90 3.29 -13.37 3.93
CA ALA A 90 3.59 -14.80 4.08
C ALA A 90 4.74 -15.03 5.08
N LEU A 91 5.80 -14.20 5.02
CA LEU A 91 6.90 -14.23 5.97
C LEU A 91 6.43 -13.89 7.38
N LEU A 92 5.58 -12.87 7.53
CA LEU A 92 5.00 -12.49 8.82
C LEU A 92 4.20 -13.63 9.47
N GLN A 93 3.56 -14.50 8.69
CA GLN A 93 2.83 -15.67 9.19
C GLN A 93 3.75 -16.82 9.64
N GLN A 94 4.98 -16.86 9.14
CA GLN A 94 5.96 -17.89 9.50
C GLN A 94 6.75 -17.54 10.77
N ILE A 95 6.69 -16.28 11.22
CA ILE A 95 7.37 -15.84 12.44
C ILE A 95 6.72 -16.51 13.65
N ASP A 96 7.52 -17.22 14.43
CA ASP A 96 7.06 -17.79 15.69
C ASP A 96 6.87 -16.69 16.75
N THR A 97 5.60 -16.46 17.10
CA THR A 97 5.20 -15.43 18.05
C THR A 97 4.94 -15.98 19.45
N SER A 98 5.06 -17.29 19.69
CA SER A 98 4.73 -17.91 20.98
C SER A 98 5.64 -17.48 22.12
N ASN A 99 6.87 -17.08 21.78
CA ASN A 99 7.93 -16.82 22.76
C ASN A 99 8.03 -15.35 23.19
N SER A 100 7.24 -14.44 22.59
CA SER A 100 7.31 -13.01 22.91
C SER A 100 6.01 -12.27 22.56
N GLN A 101 5.35 -11.71 23.58
CA GLN A 101 4.17 -10.88 23.40
C GLN A 101 4.47 -9.60 22.60
N THR A 102 5.66 -9.03 22.78
CA THR A 102 6.11 -7.85 22.02
C THR A 102 6.24 -8.18 20.54
N LEU A 103 6.83 -9.35 20.22
CA LEU A 103 6.94 -9.83 18.84
C LEU A 103 5.56 -10.10 18.25
N ALA A 104 4.68 -10.81 18.98
CA ALA A 104 3.31 -11.08 18.55
C ALA A 104 2.53 -9.80 18.20
N THR A 105 2.63 -8.78 19.07
CA THR A 105 1.95 -7.50 18.87
C THR A 105 2.48 -6.75 17.65
N ALA A 106 3.80 -6.74 17.47
CA ALA A 106 4.43 -6.09 16.32
C ALA A 106 4.12 -6.81 15.01
N VAL A 107 4.14 -8.15 14.98
CA VAL A 107 3.73 -8.93 13.81
C VAL A 107 2.26 -8.69 13.48
N SER A 108 1.37 -8.61 14.47
CA SER A 108 -0.05 -8.27 14.24
C SER A 108 -0.20 -6.90 13.59
N ARG A 109 0.42 -5.86 14.15
CA ARG A 109 0.39 -4.50 13.57
C ARG A 109 1.01 -4.46 12.17
N ALA A 110 2.09 -5.21 11.95
CA ALA A 110 2.71 -5.30 10.64
C ALA A 110 1.74 -5.88 9.60
N ARG A 111 1.00 -6.93 9.97
CA ARG A 111 -0.04 -7.54 9.11
C ARG A 111 -1.21 -6.59 8.84
N GLU A 112 -1.68 -5.86 9.85
CA GLU A 112 -2.70 -4.81 9.69
C GLU A 112 -2.24 -3.72 8.70
N GLY A 113 -0.98 -3.30 8.78
CA GLY A 113 -0.38 -2.36 7.84
C GLY A 113 -0.34 -2.91 6.40
N VAL A 114 0.07 -4.17 6.21
CA VAL A 114 0.07 -4.82 4.89
C VAL A 114 -1.35 -4.94 4.35
N GLN A 115 -2.33 -5.26 5.21
CA GLN A 115 -3.73 -5.32 4.81
C GLN A 115 -4.24 -3.95 4.34
N THR A 116 -3.97 -2.91 5.12
CA THR A 116 -4.31 -1.51 4.79
C THR A 116 -3.71 -1.12 3.43
N ALA A 117 -2.43 -1.44 3.21
CA ALA A 117 -1.78 -1.18 1.93
C ALA A 117 -2.46 -1.94 0.77
N GLY A 118 -2.80 -3.21 0.99
CA GLY A 118 -3.52 -4.00 -0.02
C GLY A 118 -4.91 -3.44 -0.37
N GLU A 119 -5.64 -2.88 0.60
CA GLU A 119 -6.91 -2.20 0.34
C GLU A 119 -6.73 -0.94 -0.54
N GLY A 120 -5.71 -0.13 -0.25
CA GLY A 120 -5.35 1.02 -1.09
C GLY A 120 -5.01 0.61 -2.53
N ILE A 121 -4.21 -0.46 -2.68
CA ILE A 121 -3.86 -1.04 -3.99
C ILE A 121 -5.12 -1.52 -4.73
N LYS A 122 -6.03 -2.22 -4.04
CA LYS A 122 -7.29 -2.70 -4.64
C LYS A 122 -8.15 -1.54 -5.14
N GLY A 123 -8.22 -0.44 -4.40
CA GLY A 123 -8.90 0.78 -4.83
C GLY A 123 -8.28 1.38 -6.10
N ILE A 124 -6.95 1.51 -6.12
CA ILE A 124 -6.21 1.99 -7.30
C ILE A 124 -6.47 1.09 -8.51
N LEU A 125 -6.38 -0.23 -8.33
CA LEU A 125 -6.55 -1.17 -9.42
C LEU A 125 -7.98 -1.15 -9.96
N THR A 126 -8.99 -1.09 -9.10
CA THR A 126 -10.40 -1.01 -9.50
C THR A 126 -10.65 0.19 -10.40
N ALA A 127 -10.07 1.35 -10.04
CA ALA A 127 -10.17 2.56 -10.85
C ALA A 127 -9.52 2.38 -12.23
N LEU A 128 -8.33 1.77 -12.29
CA LEU A 128 -7.64 1.48 -13.56
C LEU A 128 -8.43 0.53 -14.46
N ILE A 129 -8.98 -0.54 -13.90
CA ILE A 129 -9.81 -1.51 -14.64
C ILE A 129 -11.04 -0.82 -15.22
N SER A 130 -11.63 0.10 -14.45
CA SER A 130 -12.77 0.90 -14.87
C SER A 130 -12.41 2.04 -15.84
N GLY A 131 -11.12 2.20 -16.19
CA GLY A 131 -10.65 3.30 -17.04
C GLY A 131 -10.74 4.69 -16.39
N THR A 132 -10.91 4.75 -15.07
CA THR A 132 -11.01 5.98 -14.29
C THR A 132 -9.67 6.34 -13.65
N THR A 133 -9.47 7.62 -13.38
CA THR A 133 -8.29 8.09 -12.65
C THR A 133 -8.25 7.45 -11.26
N PRO A 134 -7.13 6.80 -10.86
CA PRO A 134 -7.01 6.27 -9.52
C PRO A 134 -7.25 7.34 -8.45
N PRO A 135 -7.99 7.01 -7.38
CA PRO A 135 -8.22 7.97 -6.29
C PRO A 135 -6.89 8.36 -5.66
N ALA A 136 -6.66 9.66 -5.47
CA ALA A 136 -5.44 10.15 -4.82
C ALA A 136 -5.27 9.59 -3.40
N ASP A 137 -6.39 9.34 -2.71
CA ASP A 137 -6.39 8.75 -1.38
C ASP A 137 -5.95 7.28 -1.38
N GLY A 138 -6.12 6.55 -2.49
CA GLY A 138 -5.64 5.17 -2.59
C GLY A 138 -4.13 5.07 -2.37
N ARG A 139 -3.36 6.04 -2.87
CA ARG A 139 -1.89 6.10 -2.67
C ARG A 139 -1.54 6.40 -1.21
N LYS A 140 -2.25 7.35 -0.58
CA LYS A 140 -2.05 7.67 0.84
C LYS A 140 -2.32 6.48 1.75
N VAL A 141 -3.34 5.68 1.43
CA VAL A 141 -3.66 4.45 2.17
C VAL A 141 -2.55 3.41 2.02
N VAL A 142 -1.95 3.28 0.84
CA VAL A 142 -0.77 2.44 0.63
C VAL A 142 0.40 2.92 1.48
N ASP A 143 0.75 4.20 1.40
CA ASP A 143 1.87 4.78 2.15
C ASP A 143 1.66 4.63 3.66
N GLN A 144 0.44 4.87 4.16
CA GLN A 144 0.08 4.69 5.56
C GLN A 144 0.24 3.22 6.00
N GLY A 145 -0.23 2.27 5.19
CA GLY A 145 -0.12 0.84 5.47
C GLY A 145 1.34 0.39 5.53
N LEU A 146 2.13 0.74 4.51
CA LEU A 146 3.56 0.43 4.43
C LEU A 146 4.34 1.08 5.60
N GLY A 147 4.04 2.33 5.93
CA GLY A 147 4.65 3.03 7.06
C GLY A 147 4.33 2.37 8.40
N THR A 148 3.08 1.91 8.58
CA THR A 148 2.66 1.16 9.78
C THR A 148 3.42 -0.16 9.89
N THR A 149 3.53 -0.91 8.80
CA THR A 149 4.30 -2.16 8.76
C THR A 149 5.78 -1.91 9.06
N LEU A 150 6.36 -0.88 8.45
CA LEU A 150 7.77 -0.55 8.64
C LEU A 150 8.03 -0.20 10.10
N GLN A 151 7.25 0.70 10.68
CA GLN A 151 7.39 1.11 12.07
C GLN A 151 7.25 -0.07 13.05
N ALA A 152 6.30 -0.96 12.79
CA ALA A 152 6.09 -2.15 13.61
C ALA A 152 7.31 -3.10 13.59
N LEU A 153 7.92 -3.31 12.41
CA LEU A 153 9.07 -4.20 12.25
C LEU A 153 10.40 -3.58 12.67
N THR A 154 10.63 -2.29 12.39
CA THR A 154 11.87 -1.60 12.79
C THR A 154 11.93 -1.32 14.30
N GLY A 155 10.77 -1.23 14.95
CA GLY A 155 10.69 -1.07 16.41
C GLY A 155 11.05 -2.35 17.17
N LEU A 156 11.17 -3.50 16.49
CA LEU A 156 11.61 -4.75 17.08
C LEU A 156 13.13 -4.87 17.03
N ASN A 157 13.76 -4.96 18.20
CA ASN A 157 15.13 -5.46 18.30
C ASN A 157 15.11 -7.00 18.32
N SER A 158 14.71 -7.62 17.21
CA SER A 158 14.59 -9.08 17.08
C SER A 158 15.79 -9.66 16.32
N THR A 159 16.32 -10.79 16.79
CA THR A 159 17.30 -11.60 16.04
C THR A 159 16.62 -12.63 15.11
N ASP A 160 15.29 -12.59 15.03
CA ASP A 160 14.51 -13.47 14.18
C ASP A 160 14.79 -13.17 12.69
N THR A 161 15.19 -14.20 11.96
CA THR A 161 15.51 -14.09 10.53
C THR A 161 14.26 -13.83 9.69
N GLY A 162 13.08 -14.29 10.12
CA GLY A 162 11.79 -14.01 9.51
C GLY A 162 11.44 -12.52 9.57
N VAL A 163 11.65 -11.86 10.72
CA VAL A 163 11.49 -10.39 10.85
C VAL A 163 12.42 -9.65 9.88
N THR A 164 13.69 -10.08 9.81
CA THR A 164 14.68 -9.46 8.91
C THR A 164 14.28 -9.63 7.44
N ASN A 165 13.84 -10.82 7.05
CA ASN A 165 13.40 -11.10 5.68
C ASN A 165 12.14 -10.30 5.33
N ALA A 166 11.15 -10.25 6.23
CA ALA A 166 9.94 -9.47 6.03
C ALA A 166 10.25 -7.98 5.87
N LEU A 167 11.19 -7.45 6.66
CA LEU A 167 11.64 -6.05 6.57
C LEU A 167 12.35 -5.75 5.24
N ASN A 168 13.21 -6.65 4.75
CA ASN A 168 13.87 -6.48 3.46
C ASN A 168 12.86 -6.45 2.32
N LYS A 169 11.91 -7.40 2.31
CA LYS A 169 10.84 -7.44 1.30
C LYS A 169 9.94 -6.21 1.35
N LEU A 170 9.66 -5.69 2.55
CA LEU A 170 8.93 -4.45 2.70
C LEU A 170 9.69 -3.25 2.11
N LYS A 171 11.00 -3.18 2.31
CA LYS A 171 11.85 -2.11 1.73
C LYS A 171 11.89 -2.20 0.21
N ASP A 172 11.97 -3.41 -0.35
CA ASP A 172 11.90 -3.63 -1.80
C ASP A 172 10.55 -3.14 -2.35
N ALA A 173 9.44 -3.46 -1.67
CA ALA A 173 8.11 -2.98 -2.04
C ALA A 173 8.00 -1.44 -2.00
N ILE A 174 8.57 -0.79 -0.98
CA ILE A 174 8.61 0.68 -0.87
C ILE A 174 9.42 1.28 -2.02
N ALA A 175 10.61 0.74 -2.29
CA ALA A 175 11.47 1.21 -3.38
C ALA A 175 10.80 1.07 -4.76
N ALA A 176 10.11 -0.04 -4.99
CA ALA A 176 9.31 -0.23 -6.21
C ALA A 176 8.14 0.77 -6.28
N GLY A 177 7.53 1.11 -5.13
CA GLY A 177 6.52 2.18 -5.03
C GLY A 177 7.07 3.55 -5.44
N ASP A 178 8.23 3.92 -4.93
CA ASP A 178 8.92 5.17 -5.28
C ASP A 178 9.30 5.22 -6.76
N GLU A 179 9.77 4.10 -7.32
CA GLU A 179 10.06 3.97 -8.75
C GLU A 179 8.79 4.18 -9.60
N VAL A 180 7.64 3.64 -9.16
CA VAL A 180 6.36 3.90 -9.84
C VAL A 180 6.01 5.39 -9.79
N VAL A 181 6.23 6.08 -8.68
CA VAL A 181 5.93 7.52 -8.59
C VAL A 181 6.88 8.34 -9.49
N ALA A 182 8.14 7.97 -9.55
CA ALA A 182 9.15 8.66 -10.34
C ALA A 182 8.97 8.44 -11.86
N THR A 183 8.68 7.20 -12.26
CA THR A 183 8.71 6.76 -13.66
C THR A 183 7.31 6.73 -14.29
N CYS A 184 6.25 6.49 -13.50
CA CYS A 184 4.91 6.23 -14.02
C CYS A 184 4.00 7.45 -13.90
N ARG A 185 3.89 8.19 -15.00
CA ARG A 185 2.91 9.26 -15.18
C ARG A 185 1.63 8.78 -15.82
#